data_AF-A0A6I9P3E4-F1
#
_entry.id   AF-A0A6I9P3E4-F1
#
_cell.length_a   1.000
_cell.length_b   1.000
_cell.length_c   1.000
_cell.angle_alpha   90.00
_cell.angle_beta   90.00
_cell.angle_gamma   90.00
#
_symmetry.space_group_name_H-M   'P 1'
#
loop_
_entity.id
_entity.type
_entity.pdbx_description
1 polymer ?
#
loop_
_entity_poly.entity_id
_entity_poly.type
_entity_poly.pdbx_seq_one_letter_code
_entity_poly.pdbx_strand_id
1 'polypeptide(L)'
;MHGGLFSEDGVTLEDLRKVERNRQPPDSGPMCDLLWSDPQPQNGRSVSKRGVSCQFGPDVTERFLEQNKLDFIVRSHEVKTEGYEVTHSGKCITVFSAPNYCDQMGNKGAYIHLRGSDLKPEFHQFTAVPHPNVKPMAYANSLMQMGMM
;
A
#
# COMPACT_ATOMS: atom_id res chain seq x y z
N MET A 1 -1.69 -4.72 -4.96
CA MET A 1 -1.83 -5.40 -3.64
C MET A 1 -2.12 -4.34 -2.57
N HIS A 2 -2.25 -4.68 -1.29
CA HIS A 2 -2.45 -3.66 -0.25
C HIS A 2 -1.13 -3.01 0.20
N GLY A 3 -0.21 -3.83 0.72
CA GLY A 3 1.14 -3.47 1.15
C GLY A 3 2.06 -3.24 -0.05
N GLY A 4 2.93 -4.18 -0.38
CA GLY A 4 3.84 -3.99 -1.52
C GLY A 4 4.56 -5.25 -1.93
N LEU A 5 5.86 -5.11 -2.22
CA LEU A 5 6.74 -6.18 -2.69
C LEU A 5 7.49 -6.86 -1.53
N PHE A 6 8.32 -7.83 -1.89
CA PHE A 6 8.77 -8.89 -1.00
C PHE A 6 10.14 -8.61 -0.38
N SER A 7 10.31 -9.12 0.83
CA SER A 7 11.57 -9.15 1.57
C SER A 7 12.63 -10.05 0.92
N GLU A 8 12.19 -11.00 0.08
CA GLU A 8 13.04 -11.91 -0.70
C GLU A 8 13.00 -11.57 -2.20
N ASP A 9 14.11 -11.81 -2.90
CA ASP A 9 14.15 -11.75 -4.37
C ASP A 9 13.61 -13.07 -4.97
N GLY A 10 13.21 -13.04 -6.24
CA GLY A 10 12.82 -14.24 -6.98
C GLY A 10 11.34 -14.63 -6.86
N VAL A 11 10.54 -13.92 -6.07
CA VAL A 11 9.09 -14.17 -5.96
C VAL A 11 8.40 -13.94 -7.32
N THR A 12 7.61 -14.93 -7.74
CA THR A 12 6.86 -14.90 -9.00
C THR A 12 5.35 -14.80 -8.77
N LEU A 13 4.62 -14.40 -9.82
CA LEU A 13 3.15 -14.47 -9.83
C LEU A 13 2.62 -15.88 -9.56
N GLU A 14 3.37 -16.94 -9.90
CA GLU A 14 2.98 -18.31 -9.63
C GLU A 14 3.09 -18.67 -8.15
N ASP A 15 4.11 -18.17 -7.47
CA ASP A 15 4.24 -18.32 -6.02
C ASP A 15 3.05 -17.66 -5.31
N LEU A 16 2.61 -16.49 -5.80
CA LEU A 16 1.44 -15.79 -5.24
C LEU A 16 0.13 -16.58 -5.41
N ARG A 17 -0.05 -17.29 -6.53
CA ARG A 17 -1.23 -18.14 -6.75
C ARG A 17 -1.29 -19.32 -5.79
N LYS A 18 -0.14 -19.79 -5.31
CA LYS A 18 0.00 -20.93 -4.40
C LYS A 18 -0.08 -20.57 -2.93
N VAL A 19 -0.18 -19.28 -2.58
CA VAL A 19 -0.29 -18.85 -1.18
C VAL A 19 -1.56 -19.41 -0.54
N GLU A 20 -1.39 -20.20 0.53
CA GLU A 20 -2.48 -20.69 1.38
C GLU A 20 -3.06 -19.55 2.23
N ARG A 21 -3.97 -18.76 1.64
CA ARG A 21 -4.45 -17.49 2.22
C ARG A 21 -5.53 -17.60 3.31
N ASN A 22 -6.08 -18.80 3.56
CA ASN A 22 -7.20 -18.99 4.49
C ASN A 22 -6.70 -19.20 5.93
N ARG A 23 -5.89 -18.26 6.41
CA ARG A 23 -5.24 -18.27 7.73
C ARG A 23 -4.92 -16.82 8.14
N GLN A 24 -4.48 -16.64 9.38
CA GLN A 24 -3.86 -15.38 9.76
C GLN A 24 -2.54 -15.17 8.99
N PRO A 25 -2.21 -13.92 8.61
CA PRO A 25 -0.92 -13.61 8.04
C PRO A 25 0.21 -14.14 8.94
N PRO A 26 1.25 -14.78 8.37
CA PRO A 26 2.45 -15.10 9.13
C PRO A 26 3.21 -13.83 9.54
N ASP A 27 4.14 -13.94 10.49
CA ASP A 27 4.97 -12.81 10.95
C ASP A 27 5.93 -12.30 9.86
N SER A 28 6.27 -13.14 8.89
CA SER A 28 7.14 -12.82 7.75
C SER A 28 6.79 -13.65 6.50
N GLY A 29 7.41 -13.31 5.36
CA GLY A 29 7.26 -14.01 4.09
C GLY A 29 6.16 -13.42 3.20
N PRO A 30 5.88 -14.06 2.03
CA PRO A 30 5.14 -13.41 0.95
C PRO A 30 3.74 -12.90 1.30
N MET A 31 2.98 -13.67 2.10
CA MET A 31 1.65 -13.23 2.55
C MET A 31 1.73 -12.02 3.49
N CYS A 32 2.75 -11.95 4.35
CA CYS A 32 2.98 -10.81 5.23
C CYS A 32 3.37 -9.57 4.41
N ASP A 33 4.32 -9.72 3.49
CA ASP A 33 4.85 -8.61 2.68
C ASP A 33 3.80 -7.99 1.76
N LEU A 34 2.93 -8.81 1.15
CA LEU A 34 1.79 -8.35 0.34
C LEU A 34 0.84 -7.41 1.10
N LEU A 35 0.83 -7.49 2.43
CA LEU A 35 -0.06 -6.73 3.29
C LEU A 35 0.65 -5.57 3.99
N TRP A 36 1.95 -5.69 4.31
CA TRP A 36 2.63 -4.79 5.25
C TRP A 36 3.84 -4.03 4.71
N SER A 37 4.40 -4.40 3.56
CA SER A 37 5.59 -3.72 3.05
C SER A 37 5.28 -2.34 2.46
N ASP A 38 6.28 -1.45 2.50
CA ASP A 38 6.20 -0.09 1.98
C ASP A 38 7.36 0.23 1.01
N PRO A 39 7.13 1.07 -0.01
CA PRO A 39 8.23 1.56 -0.84
C PRO A 39 9.18 2.46 -0.04
N GLN A 40 10.46 2.48 -0.44
CA GLN A 40 11.46 3.43 0.04
C GLN A 40 12.19 4.09 -1.15
N PRO A 41 12.62 5.34 -1.04
CA PRO A 41 13.26 6.04 -2.16
C PRO A 41 14.64 5.48 -2.53
N GLN A 42 15.38 4.94 -1.56
CA GLN A 42 16.72 4.37 -1.77
C GLN A 42 16.68 2.91 -2.22
N ASN A 43 17.69 2.48 -2.98
CA ASN A 43 17.83 1.10 -3.42
C ASN A 43 17.97 0.10 -2.25
N GLY A 44 17.66 -1.15 -2.53
CA GLY A 44 17.76 -2.27 -1.61
C GLY A 44 16.50 -2.45 -0.77
N ARG A 45 16.69 -3.02 0.42
CA ARG A 45 15.63 -3.27 1.40
C ARG A 45 16.06 -2.74 2.76
N SER A 46 15.09 -2.35 3.58
CA SER A 46 15.32 -2.02 4.98
C SER A 46 14.29 -2.69 5.88
N VAL A 47 14.57 -2.71 7.18
CA VAL A 47 13.57 -3.07 8.18
C VAL A 47 12.40 -2.08 8.07
N SER A 48 11.18 -2.59 8.14
CA SER A 48 9.97 -1.78 8.09
C SER A 48 9.85 -0.88 9.32
N LYS A 49 9.44 0.38 9.11
CA LYS A 49 9.07 1.32 10.18
C LYS A 49 7.89 0.82 11.01
N ARG A 50 7.14 -0.15 10.50
CA ARG A 50 5.99 -0.78 11.16
C ARG A 50 6.38 -1.92 12.10
N GLY A 51 7.65 -2.32 12.12
CA GLY A 51 8.12 -3.47 12.89
C GLY A 51 7.71 -4.84 12.31
N VAL A 52 7.09 -4.86 11.13
CA VAL A 52 6.66 -6.07 10.41
C VAL A 52 6.92 -5.90 8.92
N SER A 53 7.35 -6.98 8.25
CA SER A 53 7.80 -6.95 6.85
C SER A 53 9.03 -6.03 6.62
N CYS A 54 9.22 -5.54 5.39
CA CYS A 54 10.34 -4.71 4.96
C CYS A 54 9.89 -3.43 4.25
N GLN A 55 10.83 -2.51 4.04
CA GLN A 55 10.71 -1.50 2.98
C GLN A 55 11.52 -1.95 1.76
N PHE A 56 11.09 -1.58 0.56
CA PHE A 56 11.71 -2.00 -0.70
C PHE A 56 11.97 -0.83 -1.66
N GLY A 57 13.16 -0.82 -2.27
CA GLY A 57 13.63 0.24 -3.16
C GLY A 57 13.12 0.13 -4.61
N PRO A 58 13.46 1.11 -5.45
CA PRO A 58 13.11 1.10 -6.86
C PRO A 58 13.77 -0.07 -7.62
N ASP A 59 14.97 -0.49 -7.25
CA ASP A 59 15.65 -1.65 -7.83
C ASP A 59 14.92 -2.98 -7.55
N VAL A 60 14.33 -3.13 -6.36
CA VAL A 60 13.49 -4.29 -6.01
C VAL A 60 12.22 -4.31 -6.87
N THR A 61 11.65 -3.13 -7.08
CA THR A 61 10.45 -2.95 -7.92
C THR A 61 10.75 -3.29 -9.38
N GLU A 62 11.83 -2.73 -9.92
CA GLU A 62 12.34 -3.01 -11.27
C GLU A 62 12.50 -4.52 -11.48
N ARG A 63 13.27 -5.21 -10.62
CA ARG A 63 13.55 -6.65 -10.77
C ARG A 63 12.28 -7.49 -10.74
N PHE A 64 11.37 -7.23 -9.81
CA PHE A 64 10.12 -7.98 -9.70
C PHE A 64 9.26 -7.81 -10.97
N LEU A 65 9.14 -6.58 -11.45
CA LEU A 65 8.37 -6.25 -12.64
C LEU A 65 8.96 -6.90 -13.90
N GLU A 66 10.28 -6.78 -14.10
CA GLU A 66 10.98 -7.42 -15.22
C GLU A 66 10.82 -8.95 -15.20
N GLN A 67 11.07 -9.58 -14.05
CA GLN A 67 10.96 -11.03 -13.89
C GLN A 67 9.55 -11.54 -14.19
N ASN A 68 8.52 -10.78 -13.84
CA ASN A 68 7.13 -11.18 -13.99
C ASN A 68 6.44 -10.59 -15.22
N LYS A 69 7.17 -9.86 -16.08
CA LYS A 69 6.64 -9.19 -17.28
C LYS A 69 5.46 -8.27 -16.96
N LEU A 70 5.64 -7.42 -15.96
CA LEU A 70 4.67 -6.43 -15.49
C LEU A 70 5.20 -5.01 -15.73
N ASP A 71 4.29 -4.06 -15.94
CA ASP A 71 4.67 -2.66 -16.21
C ASP A 71 4.91 -1.86 -14.92
N PHE A 72 4.02 -1.99 -13.93
CA PHE A 72 4.05 -1.30 -12.65
C PHE A 72 3.17 -2.01 -11.61
N ILE A 73 3.26 -1.60 -10.35
CA ILE A 73 2.36 -2.03 -9.27
C ILE A 73 1.47 -0.89 -8.78
N VAL A 74 0.24 -1.24 -8.40
CA VAL A 74 -0.67 -0.36 -7.64
C VAL A 74 -0.86 -0.93 -6.24
N ARG A 75 -0.69 -0.07 -5.25
CA ARG A 75 -0.81 -0.39 -3.83
C ARG A 75 -1.47 0.74 -3.01
N SER A 76 -1.71 0.52 -1.72
CA SER A 76 -2.39 1.49 -0.85
C SER A 76 -1.63 1.76 0.45
N HIS A 77 -2.05 1.19 1.59
CA HIS A 77 -1.45 1.17 2.95
C HIS A 77 -0.98 2.48 3.62
N GLU A 78 -0.45 3.45 2.89
CA GLU A 78 0.07 4.73 3.38
C GLU A 78 -0.87 5.87 3.00
N VAL A 79 -1.17 6.73 3.97
CA VAL A 79 -1.89 7.99 3.72
C VAL A 79 -1.01 8.88 2.85
N LYS A 80 -1.60 9.49 1.82
CA LYS A 80 -0.95 10.50 0.97
C LYS A 80 -1.81 11.75 0.97
N THR A 81 -1.17 12.92 1.08
CA THR A 81 -1.87 14.22 1.13
C THR A 81 -2.83 14.41 -0.05
N GLU A 82 -2.37 14.05 -1.25
CA GLU A 82 -3.16 14.17 -2.49
C GLU A 82 -4.01 12.91 -2.80
N GLY A 83 -4.07 11.94 -1.88
CA GLY A 83 -4.78 10.68 -2.07
C GLY A 83 -4.04 9.68 -2.97
N TYR A 84 -2.94 10.06 -3.61
CA TYR A 84 -2.07 9.14 -4.35
C TYR A 84 -0.63 9.64 -4.38
N GLU A 85 0.31 8.78 -4.76
CA GLU A 85 1.71 9.11 -5.01
C GLU A 85 2.30 8.15 -6.04
N VAL A 86 3.14 8.67 -6.94
CA VAL A 86 3.85 7.89 -7.95
C VAL A 86 5.33 7.89 -7.59
N THR A 87 5.88 6.72 -7.28
CA THR A 87 7.28 6.53 -6.91
C THR A 87 7.98 5.52 -7.85
N HIS A 88 9.28 5.32 -7.62
CA HIS A 88 10.11 4.36 -8.36
C HIS A 88 10.00 4.56 -9.88
N SER A 89 10.14 5.82 -10.33
CA SER A 89 10.10 6.18 -11.75
C SER A 89 8.80 5.74 -12.46
N GLY A 90 7.66 5.79 -11.77
CA GLY A 90 6.36 5.42 -12.32
C GLY A 90 5.95 3.96 -12.08
N LYS A 91 6.82 3.16 -11.45
CA LYS A 91 6.63 1.71 -11.33
C LYS A 91 5.96 1.29 -10.02
N CYS A 92 5.90 2.16 -9.02
CA CYS A 92 5.20 1.91 -7.77
C CYS A 92 4.20 3.04 -7.50
N ILE A 93 2.91 2.71 -7.47
CA ILE A 93 1.84 3.70 -7.32
C ILE A 93 1.10 3.43 -6.02
N THR A 94 1.03 4.44 -5.17
CA THR A 94 0.18 4.44 -3.99
C THR A 94 -1.14 5.14 -4.30
N VAL A 95 -2.27 4.52 -3.98
CA VAL A 95 -3.62 5.11 -4.00
C VAL A 95 -4.30 4.92 -2.65
N PHE A 96 -4.91 5.98 -2.14
CA PHE A 96 -5.53 6.04 -0.82
C PHE A 96 -6.90 6.69 -0.89
N SER A 97 -7.94 5.98 -0.47
CA SER A 97 -9.34 6.35 -0.73
C SER A 97 -10.11 6.76 0.54
N ALA A 98 -9.43 7.03 1.66
CA ALA A 98 -10.05 7.59 2.87
C ALA A 98 -9.68 9.07 3.01
N PRO A 99 -10.47 10.00 2.44
CA PRO A 99 -10.20 11.43 2.61
C PRO A 99 -10.41 11.85 4.07
N ASN A 100 -9.64 12.85 4.51
CA ASN A 100 -9.57 13.29 5.91
C ASN A 100 -9.42 12.11 6.87
N TYR A 101 -8.38 11.30 6.68
CA TYR A 101 -8.19 10.06 7.43
C TYR A 101 -8.29 10.30 8.94
N CYS A 102 -9.14 9.47 9.59
CA CYS A 102 -9.48 9.57 11.01
C CYS A 102 -9.92 10.97 11.46
N ASP A 103 -10.59 11.73 10.60
CA ASP A 103 -11.12 13.07 10.84
C ASP A 103 -10.07 14.15 11.20
N GLN A 104 -8.79 13.86 11.00
CA GLN A 104 -7.68 14.69 11.47
C GLN A 104 -6.66 15.05 10.39
N MET A 105 -6.38 14.13 9.47
CA MET A 105 -5.23 14.27 8.56
C MET A 105 -5.44 15.31 7.45
N GLY A 106 -6.69 15.66 7.12
CA GLY A 106 -7.01 16.63 6.07
C GLY A 106 -6.63 16.22 4.64
N ASN A 107 -6.17 14.98 4.43
CA ASN A 107 -5.78 14.49 3.12
C ASN A 107 -6.98 14.38 2.15
N LYS A 108 -6.72 14.49 0.85
CA LYS A 108 -7.66 14.05 -0.18
C LYS A 108 -7.71 12.52 -0.24
N GLY A 109 -8.79 12.00 -0.80
CA GLY A 109 -8.88 10.62 -1.29
C GLY A 109 -8.63 10.61 -2.78
N ALA A 110 -8.20 9.47 -3.32
CA ALA A 110 -8.18 9.23 -4.75
C ALA A 110 -8.62 7.81 -5.10
N TYR A 111 -9.04 7.64 -6.35
CA TYR A 111 -9.21 6.34 -7.02
C TYR A 111 -8.58 6.40 -8.41
N ILE A 112 -8.29 5.22 -8.99
CA ILE A 112 -7.64 5.10 -10.30
C ILE A 112 -8.62 4.48 -11.30
N HIS A 113 -8.75 5.11 -12.47
CA HIS A 113 -9.31 4.47 -13.65
C HIS A 113 -8.19 3.82 -14.48
N LEU A 114 -8.38 2.55 -14.82
CA LEU A 114 -7.54 1.79 -15.74
C LEU A 114 -8.40 1.36 -16.92
N ARG A 115 -7.92 1.57 -18.15
CA ARG A 115 -8.65 1.22 -19.37
C ARG A 115 -7.93 0.08 -20.08
N GLY A 116 -8.66 -0.94 -20.55
CA GLY A 116 -8.03 -2.12 -21.17
C GLY A 116 -7.18 -1.79 -22.41
N SER A 117 -7.50 -0.71 -23.13
CA SER A 117 -6.74 -0.23 -24.29
C SER A 117 -5.47 0.55 -23.93
N ASP A 118 -5.42 1.14 -22.73
CA ASP A 118 -4.30 1.91 -22.21
C ASP A 118 -4.32 1.83 -20.68
N LEU A 119 -3.46 0.99 -20.11
CA LEU A 119 -3.38 0.76 -18.68
C LEU A 119 -2.70 1.90 -17.91
N LYS A 120 -2.44 3.06 -18.55
CA LYS A 120 -1.99 4.24 -17.82
C LYS A 120 -2.96 4.61 -16.69
N PRO A 121 -2.46 4.86 -15.48
CA PRO A 121 -3.30 5.21 -14.33
C PRO A 121 -3.88 6.63 -14.50
N GLU A 122 -5.20 6.74 -14.58
CA GLU A 122 -5.92 8.01 -14.54
C GLU A 122 -6.39 8.26 -13.10
N PHE A 123 -5.79 9.25 -12.42
CA PHE A 123 -6.08 9.55 -11.02
C PHE A 123 -7.26 10.51 -10.89
N HIS A 124 -8.24 10.14 -10.06
CA HIS A 124 -9.37 11.00 -9.71
C HIS A 124 -9.37 11.27 -8.21
N GLN A 125 -9.18 12.54 -7.86
CA GLN A 125 -9.18 12.98 -6.48
C GLN A 125 -10.59 13.34 -6.00
N PHE A 126 -10.83 13.17 -4.70
CA PHE A 126 -12.05 13.57 -4.03
C PHE A 126 -11.74 14.00 -2.59
N THR A 127 -12.65 14.75 -1.98
CA THR A 127 -12.50 15.29 -0.63
C THR A 127 -13.46 14.61 0.34
N ALA A 128 -13.24 14.82 1.64
CA ALA A 128 -14.13 14.32 2.67
C ALA A 128 -15.52 14.95 2.55
N VAL A 129 -16.51 14.21 3.05
CA VAL A 129 -17.91 14.65 3.13
C VAL A 129 -18.39 14.53 4.58
N PRO A 130 -19.42 15.29 4.99
CA PRO A 130 -19.96 15.18 6.34
C PRO A 130 -20.45 13.76 6.66
N HIS A 131 -20.23 13.30 7.89
CA HIS A 131 -20.77 12.05 8.43
C HIS A 131 -21.36 12.26 9.84
N PRO A 132 -22.17 11.33 10.36
CA PRO A 132 -22.72 11.42 11.71
C PRO A 132 -21.65 11.54 12.79
N ASN A 133 -22.02 12.08 13.96
CA ASN A 133 -21.10 12.33 15.07
C ASN A 133 -20.74 11.04 15.84
N VAL A 134 -19.97 10.17 15.19
CA VAL A 134 -19.32 9.01 15.79
C VAL A 134 -17.83 9.16 15.53
N LYS A 135 -17.05 9.29 16.60
CA LYS A 135 -15.60 9.49 16.49
C LYS A 135 -14.91 8.25 15.88
N PRO A 136 -13.82 8.44 15.13
CA PRO A 136 -12.94 7.35 14.75
C PRO A 136 -12.52 6.53 15.98
N MET A 137 -12.41 5.21 15.81
CA MET A 137 -12.01 4.28 16.88
C MET A 137 -12.94 4.21 18.10
N ALA A 138 -14.18 4.72 18.06
CA ALA A 138 -15.13 4.74 19.19
C ALA A 138 -15.34 3.37 19.87
N TYR A 139 -15.17 2.27 19.14
CA TYR A 139 -15.36 0.89 19.62
C TYR A 139 -14.05 0.11 19.83
N ALA A 140 -12.89 0.73 19.60
CA ALA A 140 -11.60 0.11 19.83
C ALA A 140 -11.24 0.08 21.32
N ASN A 141 -10.21 -0.70 21.67
CA ASN A 141 -9.64 -0.68 23.02
C ASN A 141 -9.18 0.74 23.39
N SER A 142 -9.42 1.16 24.64
CA SER A 142 -9.10 2.50 25.14
C SER A 142 -7.63 2.88 25.00
N LEU A 143 -6.70 1.90 25.09
CA LEU A 143 -5.27 2.13 24.87
C LEU A 143 -5.00 2.69 23.46
N MET A 144 -5.74 2.25 22.44
CA MET A 144 -5.59 2.74 21.07
C MET A 144 -6.25 4.11 20.87
N GLN A 145 -7.34 4.40 21.58
CA GLN A 145 -8.03 5.70 21.50
C GLN A 145 -7.20 6.84 22.08
N MET A 146 -6.45 6.58 23.17
CA MET A 146 -5.62 7.59 23.82
C MET A 146 -4.40 8.01 22.99
N GLY A 147 -3.90 7.14 22.10
CA GLY A 147 -2.72 7.42 21.26
C GLY A 147 -3.02 8.10 19.92
N MET A 148 -4.30 8.24 19.54
CA MET A 148 -4.74 8.83 18.26
C MET A 148 -5.45 10.19 18.42
N MET A 149 -5.67 10.67 19.65
CA MET A 149 -6.15 12.03 19.92
C MET A 149 -4.98 13.00 20.06
#